data_AF-W8BJ25-F1
#
_entry.id   AF-W8BJ25-F1
#
_cell.length_a   1.000
_cell.length_b   1.000
_cell.length_c   1.000
_cell.angle_alpha   90.00
_cell.angle_beta   90.00
_cell.angle_gamma   90.00
#
_symmetry.space_group_name_H-M   'P 1'
#
loop_
_entity.id
_entity.type
_entity.pdbx_description
1 polymer ?
#
loop_
_entity_poly.entity_id
_entity_poly.type
_entity_poly.pdbx_seq_one_letter_code
_entity_poly.pdbx_strand_id
1 'polypeptide(L)'
;MRYFRAPYIRAAVLNFSSTHPDLHTHKHKHLQNIFNTHSHNKLGGLNVIEVPQMVLITFDDAISTLNIDLYEEMFNNQTRFNPNGCPLRATFYVSHEWTDYGMVQNLYSDGHEMASHSVS
;
A
#
# COMPACT_ATOMS: atom_id res chain seq x y z
N MET A 1 -7.90 -30.68 6.25
CA MET A 1 -6.81 -30.06 5.47
C MET A 1 -7.37 -28.80 4.85
N ARG A 2 -7.09 -27.62 5.42
CA ARG A 2 -7.36 -26.34 4.74
C ARG A 2 -6.24 -26.14 3.74
N TYR A 3 -6.60 -25.86 2.49
CA TYR A 3 -5.64 -25.61 1.41
C TYR A 3 -4.85 -24.34 1.74
N PHE A 4 -3.52 -24.43 1.72
CA PHE A 4 -2.65 -23.26 1.74
C PHE A 4 -2.98 -22.42 0.50
N ARG A 5 -3.50 -21.20 0.71
CA ARG A 5 -3.80 -20.28 -0.39
C ARG A 5 -2.46 -19.68 -0.84
N ALA A 6 -2.14 -19.81 -2.12
CA ALA A 6 -0.93 -19.18 -2.66
C ALA A 6 -1.02 -17.66 -2.47
N PRO A 7 0.06 -16.98 -2.07
CA PRO A 7 0.06 -15.54 -1.85
C PRO A 7 -0.33 -14.82 -3.14
N TYR A 8 -1.31 -13.92 -3.05
CA TYR A 8 -1.81 -13.17 -4.20
C TYR A 8 -1.17 -11.77 -4.22
N ILE A 9 -0.51 -11.42 -5.31
CA ILE A 9 0.07 -10.08 -5.49
C ILE A 9 -1.01 -9.18 -6.08
N ARG A 10 -1.23 -8.02 -5.47
CA ARG A 10 -2.08 -6.96 -6.02
C ARG A 10 -1.25 -5.71 -6.24
N ALA A 11 -1.53 -5.01 -7.32
CA ALA A 11 -0.98 -3.68 -7.57
C ALA A 11 -2.12 -2.74 -7.95
N ALA A 12 -2.18 -1.59 -7.28
CA ALA A 12 -3.14 -0.53 -7.58
C ALA A 12 -2.39 0.75 -7.98
N VAL A 13 -2.79 1.33 -9.11
CA VAL A 13 -2.32 2.65 -9.55
C VAL A 13 -3.28 3.68 -8.97
N LEU A 14 -2.78 4.54 -8.09
CA LEU A 14 -3.60 5.54 -7.41
C LEU A 14 -3.66 6.82 -8.24
N ASN A 15 -4.73 6.99 -9.02
CA ASN A 15 -4.99 8.20 -9.80
C ASN A 15 -5.86 9.17 -9.00
N PHE A 16 -5.40 10.41 -8.83
CA PHE A 16 -6.15 11.47 -8.15
C PHE A 16 -6.93 12.33 -9.16
N SER A 17 -8.04 11.80 -9.68
CA SER A 17 -9.00 12.55 -10.51
C SER A 17 -10.42 12.17 -10.11
N SER A 18 -11.31 13.15 -9.89
CA SER A 18 -12.70 12.93 -9.47
C SER A 18 -13.71 13.51 -10.45
N THR A 19 -14.69 12.70 -10.87
CA THR A 19 -15.77 13.06 -11.80
C THR A 19 -17.18 12.94 -11.20
N HIS A 20 -17.33 12.90 -9.87
CA HIS A 20 -18.66 12.71 -9.23
C HIS A 20 -19.35 14.06 -8.94
N PRO A 21 -20.64 14.25 -9.27
CA PRO A 21 -21.37 15.50 -9.03
C PRO A 21 -21.88 15.65 -7.58
N ASP A 22 -21.43 16.75 -6.96
CA ASP A 22 -21.97 17.59 -5.87
C ASP A 22 -22.69 17.01 -4.64
N LEU A 23 -22.06 17.26 -3.46
CA LEU A 23 -22.77 17.50 -2.19
C LEU A 23 -22.38 18.91 -1.69
N HIS A 24 -23.37 19.73 -1.33
CA HIS A 24 -23.21 21.15 -1.00
C HIS A 24 -22.18 21.44 0.10
N THR A 25 -21.21 22.29 -0.23
CA THR A 25 -20.16 22.81 0.66
C THR A 25 -20.71 23.87 1.61
N HIS A 26 -21.16 23.46 2.81
CA HIS A 26 -21.23 24.37 3.95
C HIS A 26 -20.82 23.67 5.24
N LYS A 27 -19.76 24.22 5.85
CA LYS A 27 -19.19 23.91 7.18
C LYS A 27 -18.28 22.69 7.27
N HIS A 28 -16.97 22.88 7.11
CA HIS A 28 -15.93 22.21 7.92
C HIS A 28 -14.60 22.94 7.72
N LYS A 29 -14.39 24.06 8.44
CA LYS A 29 -13.12 24.82 8.43
C LYS A 29 -12.18 24.46 9.60
N HIS A 30 -12.41 23.37 10.32
CA HIS A 30 -11.59 23.03 11.49
C HIS A 30 -11.08 21.59 11.59
N LEU A 31 -11.02 20.85 10.48
CA LEU A 31 -10.40 19.53 10.47
C LEU A 31 -9.37 19.48 9.34
N GLN A 32 -8.08 19.52 9.69
CA GLN A 32 -7.12 18.76 8.91
C GLN A 32 -7.61 17.29 8.96
N ASN A 33 -7.54 16.56 7.85
CA ASN A 33 -7.81 15.11 7.70
C ASN A 33 -9.08 14.69 6.92
N ILE A 34 -9.72 15.57 6.15
CA ILE A 34 -10.69 15.11 5.13
C ILE A 34 -10.18 15.51 3.75
N PHE A 35 -9.70 14.52 2.99
CA PHE A 35 -9.53 14.68 1.56
C PHE A 35 -10.92 14.64 0.91
N ASN A 36 -11.49 15.81 0.71
CA ASN A 36 -12.72 15.95 -0.05
C ASN A 36 -12.43 15.82 -1.55
N THR A 37 -13.17 14.97 -2.23
CA THR A 37 -13.09 14.74 -3.69
C THR A 37 -13.58 15.93 -4.52
N HIS A 38 -14.05 17.01 -3.88
CA HIS A 38 -14.59 18.22 -4.51
C HIS A 38 -13.59 19.01 -5.37
N SER A 39 -12.29 18.71 -5.26
CA SER A 39 -11.29 19.35 -6.11
C SER A 39 -11.17 18.59 -7.42
N HIS A 40 -11.98 19.01 -8.40
CA HIS A 40 -12.16 18.34 -9.68
C HIS A 40 -10.88 18.10 -10.49
N ASN A 41 -9.74 18.73 -10.17
CA ASN A 41 -8.47 18.55 -10.88
C ASN A 41 -7.22 18.90 -10.05
N LYS A 42 -7.33 19.01 -8.71
CA LYS A 42 -6.18 19.43 -7.89
C LYS A 42 -6.07 18.70 -6.56
N LEU A 43 -5.03 17.91 -6.36
CA LEU A 43 -4.70 17.39 -5.03
C LEU A 43 -3.93 18.47 -4.25
N GLY A 44 -4.49 18.97 -3.15
CA GLY A 44 -3.81 20.00 -2.33
C GLY A 44 -3.48 21.31 -3.07
N GLY A 45 -4.13 21.59 -4.20
CA GLY A 45 -3.88 22.77 -5.04
C GLY A 45 -2.90 22.57 -6.20
N LEU A 46 -2.25 21.40 -6.30
CA LEU A 46 -1.32 21.03 -7.38
C LEU A 46 -2.08 20.62 -8.65
N ASN A 47 -1.53 20.91 -9.83
CA ASN A 47 -2.02 20.36 -11.09
C ASN A 47 -1.75 18.84 -11.14
N VAL A 48 -2.59 18.07 -11.84
CA VAL A 48 -2.45 16.62 -12.00
C VAL A 48 -1.05 16.22 -12.49
N ILE A 49 -0.45 17.01 -13.37
CA ILE A 49 0.89 16.75 -13.93
C ILE A 49 2.00 16.92 -12.87
N GLU A 50 1.73 17.69 -11.82
CA GLU A 50 2.67 17.94 -10.72
C GLU A 50 2.53 16.89 -9.58
N VAL A 51 1.47 16.09 -9.59
CA VAL A 51 1.22 15.06 -8.57
C VAL A 51 1.99 13.79 -8.92
N PRO A 52 2.86 13.27 -8.04
CA PRO A 52 3.53 12.00 -8.28
C PRO A 52 2.54 10.84 -8.41
N GLN A 53 2.72 10.01 -9.43
CA GLN A 53 1.97 8.78 -9.56
C GLN A 53 2.40 7.79 -8.48
N MET A 54 1.47 7.41 -7.59
CA MET A 54 1.73 6.36 -6.61
C MET A 54 1.26 5.00 -7.13
N VAL A 55 2.07 3.98 -6.91
CA VAL A 55 1.72 2.57 -7.14
C VAL A 55 1.79 1.86 -5.81
N LEU A 56 0.66 1.30 -5.38
CA LEU A 56 0.57 0.52 -4.15
C LEU A 56 0.69 -0.95 -4.50
N ILE A 57 1.78 -1.59 -4.07
CA ILE A 57 1.98 -3.03 -4.18
C ILE A 57 1.58 -3.66 -2.86
N THR A 58 0.68 -4.63 -2.91
CA THR A 58 0.21 -5.34 -1.72
C THR A 58 0.30 -6.85 -1.90
N PHE A 59 0.56 -7.52 -0.79
CA PHE A 59 0.52 -8.97 -0.67
C PHE A 59 -0.50 -9.34 0.39
N ASP A 60 -1.38 -10.26 0.05
CA ASP A 60 -2.37 -10.78 0.97
C ASP A 60 -1.92 -12.15 1.50
N ASP A 61 -2.37 -12.48 2.71
CA ASP A 61 -2.25 -13.78 3.40
C ASP A 61 -0.90 -13.98 4.14
N ALA A 62 -0.52 -15.23 4.39
CA ALA A 62 0.53 -15.59 5.35
C ALA A 62 1.93 -15.27 4.84
N ILE A 63 2.81 -14.78 5.72
CA ILE A 63 4.26 -14.65 5.43
C ILE A 63 4.97 -15.88 5.99
N SER A 64 5.71 -16.60 5.16
CA SER A 64 6.33 -17.88 5.54
C SER A 64 7.58 -18.18 4.71
N THR A 65 8.25 -19.29 5.02
CA THR A 65 9.38 -19.81 4.23
C THR A 65 9.02 -20.08 2.77
N LEU A 66 7.74 -20.22 2.42
CA LEU A 66 7.30 -20.48 1.04
C LEU A 66 7.35 -19.23 0.14
N ASN A 67 7.33 -18.03 0.71
CA ASN A 67 7.22 -16.78 -0.06
C ASN A 67 8.27 -15.72 0.29
N ILE A 68 9.06 -15.93 1.35
CA ILE A 68 10.06 -14.96 1.78
C ILE A 68 11.12 -14.70 0.69
N ASP A 69 11.59 -15.73 0.00
CA ASP A 69 12.59 -15.60 -1.07
C ASP A 69 12.11 -14.68 -2.20
N LEU A 70 10.82 -14.71 -2.52
CA LEU A 70 10.21 -13.82 -3.52
C LEU A 70 10.23 -12.36 -3.04
N TYR A 71 9.91 -12.13 -1.76
CA TYR A 71 9.92 -10.78 -1.19
C TYR A 71 11.34 -10.21 -1.13
N GLU A 72 12.32 -11.03 -0.75
CA GLU A 72 13.73 -10.66 -0.75
C GLU A 72 14.22 -10.32 -2.16
N GLU A 73 13.89 -11.12 -3.18
CA GLU A 73 14.25 -10.81 -4.57
C GLU A 73 13.64 -9.48 -5.05
N MET A 74 12.36 -9.25 -4.74
CA MET A 74 11.65 -8.05 -5.18
C MET A 74 12.11 -6.78 -4.45
N PHE A 75 12.44 -6.87 -3.16
CA PHE A 75 12.73 -5.72 -2.30
C PHE A 75 14.15 -5.73 -1.74
N ASN A 76 15.09 -6.30 -2.50
CA ASN A 76 16.48 -6.49 -2.07
C ASN A 76 17.24 -5.22 -1.67
N ASN A 77 16.71 -4.01 -1.89
CA ASN A 77 17.36 -2.72 -1.63
C ASN A 77 18.61 -2.43 -2.48
N GLN A 78 18.89 -3.22 -3.53
CA GLN A 78 20.02 -2.97 -4.44
C GLN A 78 19.61 -2.63 -5.87
N THR A 79 18.45 -3.08 -6.36
CA THR A 79 18.12 -2.97 -7.79
C THR A 79 16.91 -2.10 -8.11
N ARG A 80 16.00 -1.88 -7.15
CA ARG A 80 14.73 -1.17 -7.39
C ARG A 80 14.55 0.00 -6.42
N PHE A 81 14.63 1.21 -6.97
CA PHE A 81 14.51 2.46 -6.21
C PHE A 81 13.43 3.36 -6.80
N ASN A 82 12.80 4.13 -5.92
CA ASN A 82 11.96 5.25 -6.28
C ASN A 82 12.81 6.40 -6.84
N PRO A 83 12.21 7.36 -7.57
CA PRO A 83 12.93 8.54 -8.08
C PRO A 83 13.65 9.38 -7.02
N ASN A 84 13.26 9.25 -5.75
CA ASN A 84 13.93 9.90 -4.61
C ASN A 84 15.16 9.12 -4.09
N GLY A 85 15.52 7.99 -4.70
CA GLY A 85 16.64 7.14 -4.30
C GLY A 85 16.34 6.20 -3.13
N CYS A 86 15.15 6.23 -2.55
CA CYS A 86 14.75 5.25 -1.53
C CYS A 86 14.35 3.92 -2.20
N PRO A 87 14.63 2.76 -1.60
CA PRO A 87 14.21 1.50 -2.19
C PRO A 87 12.67 1.35 -2.18
N LEU A 88 12.14 0.48 -3.05
CA LEU A 88 10.70 0.21 -3.11
C LEU A 88 10.18 -0.41 -1.81
N ARG A 89 8.94 -0.07 -1.45
CA ARG A 89 8.22 -0.64 -0.30
C ARG A 89 6.85 -1.14 -0.74
N ALA A 90 6.34 -2.12 -0.01
CA ALA A 90 5.03 -2.73 -0.19
C ALA A 90 4.30 -2.78 1.15
N THR A 91 3.00 -3.07 1.06
CA THR A 91 2.12 -3.29 2.21
C THR A 91 1.71 -4.75 2.26
N PHE A 92 1.91 -5.39 3.39
CA PHE A 92 1.53 -6.78 3.61
C PHE A 92 0.27 -6.85 4.45
N TYR A 93 -0.81 -7.37 3.88
CA TYR A 93 -2.04 -7.69 4.57
C TYR A 93 -1.93 -9.12 5.10
N VAL A 94 -1.50 -9.24 6.36
CA VAL A 94 -1.06 -10.50 6.97
C VAL A 94 -2.22 -11.19 7.68
N SER A 95 -2.49 -12.44 7.30
CA SER A 95 -3.38 -13.33 8.05
C SER A 95 -2.60 -14.12 9.11
N HIS A 96 -3.26 -14.49 10.21
CA HIS A 96 -2.56 -15.17 11.32
C HIS A 96 -2.14 -16.61 10.99
N GLU A 97 -3.02 -17.39 10.35
CA GLU A 97 -2.77 -18.81 10.08
C GLU A 97 -1.53 -18.97 9.20
N TRP A 98 -0.55 -19.77 9.66
CA TRP A 98 0.70 -20.08 8.95
C TRP A 98 1.72 -18.94 8.81
N THR A 99 1.54 -17.81 9.50
CA THR A 99 2.51 -16.71 9.49
C THR A 99 3.67 -16.93 10.45
N ASP A 100 4.89 -16.75 9.95
CA ASP A 100 6.11 -16.61 10.74
C ASP A 100 6.31 -15.13 11.12
N TYR A 101 6.03 -14.79 12.38
CA TYR A 101 6.15 -13.42 12.88
C TYR A 101 7.60 -12.92 13.00
N GLY A 102 8.60 -13.80 13.00
CA GLY A 102 9.99 -13.40 12.90
C GLY A 102 10.29 -12.79 11.51
N MET A 103 9.76 -13.41 10.46
CA MET A 103 9.86 -12.88 9.10
C MET A 103 9.07 -11.58 8.93
N VAL A 104 7.88 -11.48 9.54
CA VAL A 104 7.10 -10.22 9.59
C VAL A 104 7.92 -9.10 10.21
N GLN A 105 8.58 -9.37 11.34
CA GLN A 105 9.41 -8.37 12.02
C GLN A 105 10.58 -7.91 11.15
N ASN A 106 11.20 -8.82 10.39
CA ASN A 106 12.29 -8.47 9.49
C ASN A 106 11.80 -7.55 8.35
N LEU A 107 10.71 -7.92 7.68
CA LEU A 107 10.11 -7.10 6.62
C LEU A 107 9.67 -5.72 7.13
N TYR A 108 9.11 -5.65 8.35
CA TYR A 108 8.79 -4.38 9.00
C TYR A 108 10.05 -3.55 9.26
N SER A 109 11.12 -4.19 9.75
CA SER A 109 12.40 -3.52 10.04
C SER A 109 13.07 -3.01 8.76
N ASP A 110 12.86 -3.66 7.61
CA ASP A 110 13.28 -3.19 6.29
C ASP A 110 12.44 -2.00 5.78
N GLY A 111 11.34 -1.68 6.46
CA GLY A 111 10.50 -0.51 6.23
C GLY A 111 9.21 -0.79 5.45
N HIS A 112 8.80 -2.06 5.33
CA HIS A 112 7.51 -2.42 4.74
C HIS A 112 6.35 -2.15 5.71
N GLU A 113 5.17 -1.87 5.16
CA GLU A 113 3.97 -1.66 5.96
C GLU A 113 3.29 -3.00 6.28
N MET A 114 2.85 -3.17 7.53
CA MET A 114 2.12 -4.35 7.98
C MET A 114 0.68 -3.97 8.32
N ALA A 115 -0.27 -4.66 7.71
CA ALA A 115 -1.71 -4.51 7.90
C ALA A 115 -2.35 -5.87 8.25
N SER A 116 -3.51 -5.84 8.90
CA SER A 116 -4.22 -7.06 9.26
C SER A 116 -5.05 -7.60 8.09
N HIS A 117 -4.96 -8.90 7.84
CA HIS A 117 -5.88 -9.66 6.98
C HIS A 117 -6.63 -10.73 7.78
N SER A 118 -7.15 -10.32 8.95
CA SER A 118 -7.88 -11.17 9.89
C SER A 118 -7.06 -12.31 10.52
N VAL A 119 -7.67 -13.04 11.45
CA VAL A 119 -7.04 -14.17 12.14
C VAL A 119 -7.33 -15.50 11.41
N SER A 120 -8.44 -15.60 10.68
CA SER A 120 -9.02 -16.88 10.23
C SER A 120 -9.69 -16.82 8.87
#